data_AF-A0A7S1MUD3-F1
#
_entry.id   AF-A0A7S1MUD3-F1
#
_cell.length_a   1.000
_cell.length_b   1.000
_cell.length_c   1.000
_cell.angle_alpha   90.00
_cell.angle_beta   90.00
_cell.angle_gamma   90.00
#
_symmetry.space_group_name_H-M   'P 1'
#
loop_
_entity.id
_entity.type
_entity.pdbx_description
1 polymer ?
#
loop_
_entity_poly.entity_id
_entity_poly.type
_entity_poly.pdbx_seq_one_letter_code
_entity_poly.pdbx_strand_id
1 'polypeptide(L)'
;VRLAAGDATPRVAAGQRLRLLQVRCPEDYTQPPEYLRESELIALMDENGIGTDASIPQHVQNITDRRYCQVCGPGPAPYEPGRPVPTEEQLYRLRRRDPGARVELPASRHMVPTGLGLALIGAYDRVDRELCEPRVRAFMEQQVATIADGSESQQAVLKQNLSLFHGKFLSFREQLASVEQLFRPKPRGGSYRDHGAGGWDEWGGAAWGPDAAWD
;
A
#
# COMPACT_ATOMS: atom_id res chain seq x y z
N VAL A 1 -11.60 -37.06 -17.55
CA VAL A 1 -10.95 -37.87 -16.51
C VAL A 1 -10.40 -36.88 -15.49
N ARG A 2 -10.96 -36.78 -14.28
CA ARG A 2 -10.28 -36.06 -13.20
C ARG A 2 -9.30 -37.05 -12.58
N LEU A 3 -8.02 -36.74 -12.63
CA LEU A 3 -6.98 -37.43 -11.90
C LEU A 3 -6.57 -36.49 -10.78
N ALA A 4 -6.44 -37.00 -9.55
CA ALA A 4 -5.84 -36.20 -8.50
C ALA A 4 -4.37 -35.93 -8.86
N ALA A 5 -3.83 -34.82 -8.38
CA ALA A 5 -2.41 -34.54 -8.54
C ALA A 5 -1.60 -35.68 -7.89
N GLY A 6 -0.93 -36.50 -8.71
CA GLY A 6 -0.16 -37.68 -8.27
C GLY A 6 -0.70 -39.03 -8.76
N ASP A 7 -1.90 -39.10 -9.34
CA ASP A 7 -2.43 -40.36 -9.87
C ASP A 7 -1.88 -40.67 -11.27
N ALA A 8 -1.53 -41.94 -11.50
CA ALA A 8 -1.17 -42.42 -12.83
C ALA A 8 -2.34 -42.24 -13.80
N THR A 9 -2.09 -41.57 -14.92
CA THR A 9 -3.07 -41.39 -15.99
C THR A 9 -3.49 -42.75 -16.55
N PRO A 10 -4.80 -43.08 -16.58
CA PRO A 10 -5.26 -44.36 -17.10
C PRO A 10 -4.94 -44.46 -18.58
N ARG A 11 -4.41 -45.60 -19.01
CA ARG A 11 -4.12 -45.87 -20.42
C ARG A 11 -5.43 -45.96 -21.19
N VAL A 12 -5.65 -45.01 -22.08
CA VAL A 12 -6.78 -44.95 -23.01
C VAL A 12 -6.27 -45.04 -24.44
N ALA A 13 -6.96 -45.80 -25.29
CA ALA A 13 -6.60 -45.94 -26.70
C ALA A 13 -7.29 -44.86 -27.56
N ALA A 14 -6.65 -44.44 -28.65
CA ALA A 14 -7.27 -43.53 -29.61
C ALA A 14 -8.55 -44.15 -30.18
N GLY A 15 -9.67 -43.43 -30.09
CA GLY A 15 -11.00 -43.90 -30.50
C GLY A 15 -11.81 -44.63 -29.42
N GLN A 16 -11.26 -44.83 -28.21
CA GLN A 16 -12.00 -45.41 -27.10
C GLN A 16 -13.14 -44.49 -26.64
N ARG A 17 -14.37 -45.00 -26.65
CA ARG A 17 -15.55 -44.27 -26.15
C ARG A 17 -15.56 -44.27 -24.62
N LEU A 18 -15.53 -43.09 -24.02
CA LEU A 18 -15.63 -42.91 -22.57
C LEU A 18 -17.01 -42.35 -22.20
N ARG A 19 -17.61 -42.88 -21.13
CA ARG A 19 -18.87 -42.37 -20.60
C ARG A 19 -18.59 -41.12 -19.77
N LEU A 20 -19.25 -40.02 -20.11
CA LEU A 20 -19.24 -38.81 -19.30
C LEU A 20 -19.99 -39.08 -18.00
N LEU A 21 -19.29 -38.99 -16.86
CA LEU A 21 -19.90 -39.15 -15.53
C LEU A 21 -20.53 -37.84 -15.05
N GLN A 22 -19.81 -36.73 -15.23
CA GLN A 22 -20.27 -35.42 -14.81
C GLN A 22 -19.59 -34.35 -15.67
N VAL A 23 -20.38 -33.39 -16.12
CA VAL A 23 -19.89 -32.13 -16.68
C VAL A 23 -20.14 -31.07 -15.60
N ARG A 24 -19.09 -30.41 -15.12
CA ARG A 24 -19.21 -29.26 -14.20
C ARG A 24 -18.79 -28.02 -14.97
N CYS A 25 -19.60 -26.97 -14.90
CA CYS A 25 -19.24 -25.64 -15.33
C CYS A 25 -19.06 -24.80 -14.05
N PRO A 26 -17.85 -24.77 -13.45
CA PRO A 26 -17.62 -23.92 -12.30
C PRO A 26 -17.71 -22.45 -12.73
N GLU A 27 -18.53 -21.69 -12.01
CA GLU A 27 -18.56 -20.23 -12.11
C GLU A 27 -17.65 -19.68 -11.01
N ASP A 28 -16.62 -18.94 -11.40
CA ASP A 28 -15.70 -18.26 -10.49
C ASP A 28 -15.76 -16.76 -10.74
N TYR A 29 -15.51 -15.98 -9.70
CA TYR A 29 -15.49 -14.52 -9.75
C TYR A 29 -14.07 -13.99 -9.49
N THR A 30 -13.71 -12.87 -10.11
CA THR A 30 -12.47 -12.18 -9.79
C THR A 30 -12.57 -11.59 -8.38
N GLN A 31 -11.54 -11.77 -7.58
CA GLN A 31 -11.44 -11.12 -6.28
C GLN A 31 -10.68 -9.81 -6.40
N PRO A 32 -11.06 -8.78 -5.62
CA PRO A 32 -10.25 -7.56 -5.54
C PRO A 32 -8.87 -7.88 -4.95
N PRO A 33 -7.86 -7.06 -5.24
CA PRO A 33 -6.51 -7.28 -4.73
C PRO A 33 -6.44 -7.11 -3.20
N GLU A 34 -5.46 -7.78 -2.60
CA GLU A 34 -5.09 -7.57 -1.20
C GLU A 34 -4.32 -6.25 -1.03
N TYR A 35 -4.18 -5.78 0.21
CA TYR A 35 -3.24 -4.70 0.51
C TYR A 35 -1.81 -5.13 0.18
N LEU A 36 -0.95 -4.17 -0.17
CA LEU A 36 0.45 -4.46 -0.47
C LEU A 36 1.15 -5.04 0.76
N ARG A 37 1.87 -6.14 0.57
CA ARG A 37 2.80 -6.66 1.57
C ARG A 37 4.00 -5.72 1.67
N GLU A 38 4.63 -5.68 2.84
CA GLU A 38 5.85 -4.91 3.03
C GLU A 38 6.94 -5.32 2.02
N SER A 39 7.08 -6.62 1.74
CA SER A 39 8.02 -7.13 0.73
C SER A 39 7.66 -6.70 -0.69
N GLU A 40 6.37 -6.60 -1.01
CA GLU A 40 5.89 -6.14 -2.32
C GLU A 40 6.10 -4.64 -2.48
N LEU A 41 5.90 -3.86 -1.41
CA LEU A 41 6.22 -2.44 -1.40
C LEU A 41 7.73 -2.22 -1.61
N ILE A 42 8.59 -3.01 -0.95
CA ILE A 42 10.04 -2.95 -1.15
C ILE A 42 10.40 -3.26 -2.60
N ALA A 43 9.82 -4.32 -3.17
CA ALA A 43 10.04 -4.68 -4.57
C ALA A 43 9.60 -3.57 -5.53
N LEU A 44 8.45 -2.94 -5.28
CA LEU A 44 7.96 -1.81 -6.07
C LEU A 44 8.87 -0.58 -5.96
N MET A 45 9.40 -0.30 -4.77
CA MET A 45 10.33 0.81 -4.57
C MET A 45 11.64 0.59 -5.36
N ASP A 46 12.16 -0.64 -5.31
CA ASP A 46 13.36 -1.04 -6.04
C ASP A 46 13.14 -0.99 -7.57
N GLU A 47 12.04 -1.56 -8.06
CA GLU A 47 11.66 -1.52 -9.49
C GLU A 47 11.49 -0.10 -10.02
N ASN A 48 10.97 0.81 -9.19
CA ASN A 48 10.79 2.21 -9.55
C ASN A 48 12.03 3.09 -9.29
N GLY A 49 13.13 2.51 -8.78
CA GLY A 49 14.39 3.22 -8.57
C GLY A 49 14.33 4.30 -7.48
N ILE A 50 13.52 4.09 -6.44
CA ILE A 50 13.42 4.98 -5.27
C ILE A 50 13.91 4.30 -4.00
N GLY A 51 14.59 5.05 -3.13
CA GLY A 51 15.20 4.49 -1.94
C GLY A 51 16.53 3.76 -2.21
N THR A 52 17.24 4.16 -3.27
CA THR A 52 18.61 3.69 -3.56
C THR A 52 19.55 3.89 -2.36
N ASP A 53 20.64 3.13 -2.32
CA ASP A 53 21.63 3.13 -1.22
C ASP A 53 21.07 2.69 0.16
N ALA A 54 20.40 1.53 0.19
CA ALA A 54 19.85 0.90 1.40
C ALA A 54 18.88 1.78 2.21
N SER A 55 18.22 2.76 1.57
CA SER A 55 17.32 3.70 2.23
C SER A 55 15.84 3.30 2.20
N ILE A 56 15.44 2.27 1.43
CA ILE A 56 14.07 1.74 1.40
C ILE A 56 13.50 1.48 2.81
N PRO A 57 14.17 0.74 3.72
CA PRO A 57 13.60 0.44 5.04
C PRO A 57 13.33 1.70 5.86
N GLN A 58 14.16 2.73 5.71
CA GLN A 58 13.98 4.00 6.39
C GLN A 58 12.72 4.73 5.91
N HIS A 59 12.45 4.74 4.60
CA HIS A 59 11.24 5.34 4.04
C HIS A 59 9.97 4.62 4.49
N VAL A 60 9.98 3.27 4.51
CA VAL A 60 8.88 2.44 5.01
C VAL A 60 8.62 2.69 6.50
N GLN A 61 9.68 2.82 7.30
CA GLN A 61 9.56 3.14 8.73
C GLN A 61 8.96 4.53 8.94
N ASN A 62 9.43 5.54 8.19
CA ASN A 62 8.95 6.92 8.31
C ASN A 62 7.44 7.06 8.08
N ILE A 63 6.87 6.38 7.08
CA ILE A 63 5.42 6.45 6.81
C ILE A 63 4.59 5.73 7.89
N THR A 64 5.18 4.73 8.55
CA THR A 64 4.56 3.99 9.65
C THR A 64 4.58 4.82 10.93
N ASP A 65 5.72 5.42 11.27
CA ASP A 65 5.89 6.27 12.47
C ASP A 65 5.00 7.51 12.41
N ARG A 66 4.86 8.10 11.22
CA ARG A 66 3.96 9.25 10.98
C ARG A 66 2.48 8.87 10.91
N ARG A 67 2.14 7.59 11.07
CA ARG A 67 0.77 7.06 11.04
C ARG A 67 0.02 7.33 9.73
N TYR A 68 0.74 7.41 8.61
CA TYR A 68 0.12 7.42 7.28
C TYR A 68 -0.27 6.02 6.84
N CYS A 69 0.48 5.02 7.29
CA CYS A 69 0.22 3.61 7.08
C CYS A 69 0.34 2.85 8.41
N GLN A 70 -0.43 1.79 8.55
CA GLN A 70 -0.36 0.85 9.65
C GLN A 70 0.03 -0.53 9.13
N VAL A 71 0.92 -1.21 9.85
CA VAL A 71 1.28 -2.59 9.51
C VAL A 71 0.29 -3.55 10.16
N CYS A 72 -0.37 -4.37 9.36
CA CYS A 72 -1.35 -5.35 9.81
C CYS A 72 -0.95 -6.77 9.38
N GLY A 73 -1.47 -7.77 10.10
CA GLY A 73 -1.47 -9.15 9.64
C GLY A 73 -2.37 -9.36 8.42
N PRO A 74 -2.47 -10.60 7.91
CA PRO A 74 -3.41 -10.93 6.85
C PRO A 74 -4.86 -10.63 7.26
N GLY A 75 -5.62 -10.05 6.34
CA GLY A 75 -7.05 -9.80 6.48
C GLY A 75 -7.88 -11.08 6.40
N PRO A 76 -9.11 -11.07 6.93
CA PRO A 76 -10.05 -12.18 6.73
C PRO A 76 -10.59 -12.25 5.29
N ALA A 77 -10.53 -11.15 4.55
CA ALA A 77 -10.94 -11.03 3.15
C ALA A 77 -10.06 -9.99 2.42
N PRO A 78 -10.02 -10.01 1.07
CA PRO A 78 -9.32 -8.98 0.31
C PRO A 78 -9.86 -7.58 0.62
N TYR A 79 -8.96 -6.60 0.68
CA TYR A 79 -9.24 -5.21 1.08
C TYR A 79 -9.77 -5.03 2.52
N GLU A 80 -9.82 -6.09 3.33
CA GLU A 80 -10.09 -5.96 4.77
C GLU A 80 -8.79 -5.98 5.57
N PRO A 81 -8.55 -4.99 6.45
CA PRO A 81 -7.34 -4.95 7.25
C PRO A 81 -7.32 -6.08 8.28
N GLY A 82 -6.19 -6.79 8.38
CA GLY A 82 -5.96 -7.75 9.44
C GLY A 82 -5.70 -7.08 10.80
N ARG A 83 -5.32 -7.90 11.78
CA ARG A 83 -4.98 -7.39 13.12
C ARG A 83 -3.72 -6.51 13.06
N PRO A 84 -3.73 -5.31 13.66
CA PRO A 84 -2.53 -4.48 13.75
C PRO A 84 -1.36 -5.21 14.39
N VAL A 85 -0.18 -5.09 13.78
CA VAL A 85 1.06 -5.60 14.35
C VAL A 85 1.54 -4.61 15.41
N PRO A 86 1.73 -5.03 16.67
CA PRO A 86 2.20 -4.13 17.71
C PRO A 86 3.59 -3.58 17.40
N THR A 87 3.82 -2.30 17.69
CA THR A 87 5.14 -1.68 17.58
C THR A 87 6.10 -2.24 18.64
N GLU A 88 7.40 -2.06 18.43
CA GLU A 88 8.42 -2.48 19.40
C GLU A 88 8.20 -1.85 20.79
N GLU A 89 7.80 -0.59 20.84
CA GLU A 89 7.43 0.08 22.09
C GLU A 89 6.22 -0.58 22.78
N GLN A 90 5.20 -0.93 22.01
CA GLN A 90 4.00 -1.60 22.52
C GLN A 90 4.34 -2.99 23.06
N LEU A 91 5.18 -3.74 22.34
CA LEU A 91 5.70 -5.03 22.76
C LEU A 91 6.52 -4.91 24.05
N TYR A 92 7.37 -3.88 24.15
CA TYR A 92 8.16 -3.63 25.36
C TYR A 92 7.27 -3.36 26.58
N ARG A 93 6.26 -2.49 26.44
CA ARG A 93 5.28 -2.20 27.51
C ARG A 93 4.49 -3.45 27.90
N LEU A 94 4.08 -4.26 26.92
CA LEU A 94 3.35 -5.52 27.15
C LEU A 94 4.20 -6.51 27.93
N ARG A 95 5.44 -6.78 27.50
CA ARG A 95 6.37 -7.72 28.13
C ARG A 95 6.75 -7.32 29.56
N ARG A 96 6.79 -6.01 29.86
CA ARG A 96 6.99 -5.53 31.24
C ARG A 96 5.79 -5.81 32.15
N ARG A 97 4.57 -5.73 31.61
CA ARG A 97 3.33 -5.95 32.36
C ARG A 97 3.04 -7.44 32.55
N ASP A 98 3.28 -8.24 31.51
CA ASP A 98 3.08 -9.68 31.51
C ASP A 98 4.23 -10.39 30.78
N PRO A 99 5.29 -10.79 31.51
CA PRO A 99 6.45 -11.47 30.93
C PRO A 99 6.14 -12.82 30.27
N GLY A 100 4.98 -13.41 30.57
CA GLY A 100 4.53 -14.69 30.00
C GLY A 100 3.71 -14.54 28.72
N ALA A 101 3.29 -13.33 28.36
CA ALA A 101 2.46 -13.09 27.20
C ALA A 101 3.20 -13.44 25.90
N ARG A 102 2.76 -14.49 25.21
CA ARG A 102 3.21 -14.80 23.85
C ARG A 102 2.47 -13.91 22.87
N VAL A 103 3.22 -13.11 22.12
CA VAL A 103 2.69 -12.37 20.98
C VAL A 103 2.93 -13.20 19.73
N GLU A 104 1.84 -13.70 19.14
CA GLU A 104 1.90 -14.39 17.86
C GLU A 104 2.23 -13.38 16.77
N LEU A 105 3.34 -13.60 16.08
CA LEU A 105 3.70 -12.82 14.90
C LEU A 105 2.81 -13.26 13.74
N PRO A 106 2.31 -12.32 12.92
CA PRO A 106 1.50 -12.67 11.77
C PRO A 106 2.33 -13.42 10.72
N ALA A 107 1.67 -14.23 9.90
CA ALA A 107 2.31 -14.95 8.79
C ALA A 107 2.88 -13.99 7.71
N SER A 108 2.28 -12.80 7.56
CA SER A 108 2.71 -11.77 6.62
C SER A 108 2.31 -10.37 7.11
N ARG A 109 3.13 -9.37 6.74
CA ARG A 109 2.94 -7.96 7.09
C ARG A 109 2.38 -7.21 5.89
N HIS A 110 1.23 -6.56 6.06
CA HIS A 110 0.54 -5.79 5.04
C HIS A 110 0.51 -4.31 5.41
N MET A 111 0.70 -3.46 4.41
CA MET A 111 0.74 -2.00 4.51
C MET A 111 -0.68 -1.46 4.28
N VAL A 112 -1.37 -1.09 5.37
CA VAL A 112 -2.74 -0.57 5.32
C VAL A 112 -2.72 0.95 5.51
N PRO A 113 -3.16 1.75 4.52
CA PRO A 113 -3.17 3.20 4.65
C PRO A 113 -4.23 3.66 5.66
N THR A 114 -3.90 4.67 6.46
CA THR A 114 -4.84 5.28 7.41
C THR A 114 -5.70 6.33 6.72
N GLY A 115 -6.75 6.81 7.39
CA GLY A 115 -7.57 7.92 6.86
C GLY A 115 -6.77 9.18 6.54
N LEU A 116 -5.74 9.49 7.34
CA LEU A 116 -4.84 10.62 7.10
C LEU A 116 -3.92 10.35 5.92
N GLY A 117 -3.36 9.14 5.81
CA GLY A 117 -2.54 8.75 4.65
C GLY A 117 -3.32 8.85 3.34
N LEU A 118 -4.56 8.37 3.33
CA LEU A 118 -5.45 8.49 2.17
C LEU A 118 -5.79 9.94 1.85
N ALA A 119 -6.09 10.77 2.85
CA ALA A 119 -6.37 12.19 2.65
C ALA A 119 -5.17 12.95 2.08
N LEU A 120 -3.95 12.66 2.55
CA LEU A 120 -2.72 13.25 2.04
C LEU A 120 -2.48 12.87 0.58
N ILE A 121 -2.53 11.58 0.24
CA ILE A 121 -2.34 11.12 -1.14
C ILE A 121 -3.42 11.71 -2.04
N GLY A 122 -4.69 11.71 -1.62
CA GLY A 122 -5.78 12.31 -2.39
C GLY A 122 -5.62 13.82 -2.61
N ALA A 123 -5.05 14.53 -1.63
CA ALA A 123 -4.76 15.96 -1.77
C ALA A 123 -3.64 16.21 -2.79
N TYR A 124 -2.55 15.46 -2.71
CA TYR A 124 -1.46 15.57 -3.67
C TYR A 124 -1.89 15.16 -5.07
N ASP A 125 -2.60 14.05 -5.24
CA ASP A 125 -3.09 13.59 -6.55
C ASP A 125 -3.99 14.62 -7.24
N ARG A 126 -4.85 15.29 -6.46
CA ARG A 126 -5.75 16.33 -6.96
C ARG A 126 -5.03 17.62 -7.40
N VAL A 127 -3.91 17.96 -6.75
CA VAL A 127 -3.21 19.23 -6.98
C VAL A 127 -2.04 19.08 -7.93
N ASP A 128 -1.18 18.08 -7.70
CA ASP A 128 -0.04 17.74 -8.52
C ASP A 128 0.33 16.25 -8.31
N ARG A 129 -0.23 15.39 -9.17
CA ARG A 129 0.00 13.95 -9.17
C ARG A 129 1.47 13.56 -9.25
N GLU A 130 2.33 14.36 -9.88
CA GLU A 130 3.77 14.06 -9.95
C GLU A 130 4.45 14.08 -8.57
N LEU A 131 3.84 14.70 -7.55
CA LEU A 131 4.32 14.66 -6.17
C LEU A 131 4.12 13.28 -5.51
N CYS A 132 3.20 12.47 -6.01
CA CYS A 132 2.95 11.11 -5.54
C CYS A 132 3.61 10.04 -6.42
N GLU A 133 3.96 10.36 -7.67
CA GLU A 133 4.63 9.42 -8.56
C GLU A 133 6.11 9.26 -8.23
N PRO A 134 6.68 8.04 -8.32
CA PRO A 134 8.08 7.79 -7.96
C PRO A 134 9.07 8.43 -8.93
N ARG A 135 8.63 8.80 -10.14
CA ARG A 135 9.48 9.28 -11.25
C ARG A 135 10.36 10.46 -10.87
N VAL A 136 9.79 11.48 -10.21
CA VAL A 136 10.54 12.67 -9.81
C VAL A 136 11.62 12.29 -8.81
N ARG A 137 11.29 11.43 -7.85
CA ARG A 137 12.23 10.97 -6.82
C ARG A 137 13.34 10.11 -7.41
N ALA A 138 13.00 9.17 -8.30
CA ALA A 138 13.98 8.31 -8.97
C ALA A 138 14.97 9.14 -9.79
N PHE A 139 14.48 10.16 -10.50
CA PHE A 139 15.33 11.10 -11.23
C PHE A 139 16.27 11.90 -10.31
N MET A 140 15.81 12.29 -9.12
CA MET A 140 16.68 12.95 -8.14
C MET A 140 17.76 12.01 -7.60
N GLU A 141 17.42 10.76 -7.30
CA GLU A 141 18.39 9.78 -6.82
C GLU A 141 19.43 9.44 -7.89
N GLN A 142 19.02 9.36 -9.16
CA GLN A 142 19.95 9.24 -10.28
C GLN A 142 20.90 10.45 -10.37
N GLN A 143 20.40 11.68 -10.20
CA GLN A 143 21.26 12.87 -10.15
C GLN A 143 22.25 12.86 -8.96
N VAL A 144 21.90 12.23 -7.85
CA VAL A 144 22.85 12.06 -6.73
C VAL A 144 23.96 11.08 -7.11
N ALA A 145 23.63 10.01 -7.83
CA ALA A 145 24.63 9.07 -8.36
C ALA A 145 25.56 9.73 -9.39
N THR A 146 25.04 10.54 -10.32
CA THR A 146 25.86 11.26 -11.32
C THR A 146 26.83 12.26 -10.67
N ILE A 147 26.43 12.89 -9.56
CA ILE A 147 27.32 13.73 -8.74
C ILE A 147 28.41 12.89 -8.10
N ALA A 148 28.08 11.73 -7.52
CA ALA A 148 29.05 10.83 -6.89
C ALA A 148 30.11 10.34 -7.90
N ASP A 149 29.71 10.10 -9.14
CA ASP A 149 30.59 9.72 -10.26
C ASP A 149 31.37 10.91 -10.85
N GLY A 150 31.10 12.14 -10.40
CA GLY A 150 31.77 13.36 -10.86
C GLY A 150 31.31 13.85 -12.25
N SER A 151 30.24 13.29 -12.80
CA SER A 151 29.69 13.64 -14.12
C SER A 151 28.82 14.91 -14.12
N GLU A 152 28.21 15.24 -12.98
CA GLU A 152 27.38 16.43 -12.81
C GLU A 152 27.84 17.29 -11.62
N SER A 153 27.64 18.61 -11.73
CA SER A 153 27.93 19.54 -10.65
C SER A 153 26.80 19.57 -9.62
N GLN A 154 27.14 19.35 -8.35
CA GLN A 154 26.21 19.49 -7.22
C GLN A 154 25.45 20.83 -7.24
N GLN A 155 26.13 21.93 -7.58
CA GLN A 155 25.50 23.26 -7.61
C GLN A 155 24.43 23.37 -8.70
N ALA A 156 24.67 22.79 -9.87
CA ALA A 156 23.73 22.78 -10.97
C ALA A 156 22.48 21.96 -10.64
N VAL A 157 22.68 20.73 -10.16
CA VAL A 157 21.60 19.81 -9.74
C VAL A 157 20.75 20.43 -8.62
N LEU A 158 21.38 21.04 -7.63
CA LEU A 158 20.67 21.69 -6.51
C LEU A 158 19.83 22.87 -6.99
N LYS A 159 20.39 23.74 -7.85
CA LYS A 159 19.66 24.87 -8.41
C LYS A 159 18.44 24.42 -9.21
N GLN A 160 18.59 23.38 -10.03
CA GLN A 160 17.50 22.82 -10.83
C GLN A 160 16.38 22.25 -9.94
N ASN A 161 16.73 21.39 -8.99
CA ASN A 161 15.75 20.74 -8.12
C ASN A 161 15.03 21.74 -7.21
N LEU A 162 15.74 22.71 -6.61
CA LEU A 162 15.10 23.74 -5.81
C LEU A 162 14.15 24.61 -6.63
N SER A 163 14.54 24.98 -7.85
CA SER A 163 13.66 25.74 -8.75
C SER A 163 12.40 24.96 -9.10
N LEU A 164 12.53 23.66 -9.38
CA LEU A 164 11.40 22.76 -9.67
C LEU A 164 10.43 22.67 -8.49
N PHE A 165 10.93 22.31 -7.30
CA PHE A 165 10.07 22.13 -6.12
C PHE A 165 9.52 23.44 -5.59
N HIS A 166 10.22 24.56 -5.75
CA HIS A 166 9.68 25.88 -5.42
C HIS A 166 8.46 26.22 -6.28
N GLY A 167 8.51 25.97 -7.59
CA GLY A 167 7.36 26.15 -8.48
C GLY A 167 6.17 25.26 -8.07
N LYS A 168 6.42 23.98 -7.83
CA LYS A 168 5.39 23.03 -7.35
C LYS A 168 4.79 23.47 -6.01
N PHE A 169 5.60 23.94 -5.07
CA PHE A 169 5.14 24.46 -3.78
C PHE A 169 4.19 25.65 -3.93
N LEU A 170 4.52 26.61 -4.80
CA LEU A 170 3.65 27.77 -5.03
C LEU A 170 2.30 27.33 -5.63
N SER A 171 2.32 26.47 -6.65
CA SER A 171 1.12 25.89 -7.25
C SER A 171 0.27 25.16 -6.22
N PHE A 172 0.91 24.34 -5.37
CA PHE A 172 0.22 23.60 -4.33
C PHE A 172 -0.46 24.52 -3.31
N ARG A 173 0.26 25.56 -2.86
CA ARG A 173 -0.25 26.54 -1.91
C ARG A 173 -1.46 27.30 -2.44
N GLU A 174 -1.47 27.67 -3.72
CA GLU A 174 -2.59 28.37 -4.36
C GLU A 174 -3.86 27.50 -4.42
N GLN A 175 -3.70 26.19 -4.51
CA GLN A 175 -4.80 25.22 -4.62
C GLN A 175 -5.18 24.56 -3.28
N LEU A 176 -4.52 24.93 -2.18
CA LEU A 176 -4.71 24.30 -0.87
C LEU A 176 -6.18 24.27 -0.41
N ALA A 177 -6.92 25.35 -0.65
CA ALA A 177 -8.33 25.44 -0.30
C ALA A 177 -9.21 24.37 -0.99
N SER A 178 -8.79 23.89 -2.17
CA SER A 178 -9.53 22.86 -2.91
C SER A 178 -9.45 21.47 -2.29
N VAL A 179 -8.43 21.21 -1.46
CA VAL A 179 -8.17 19.90 -0.82
C VAL A 179 -8.53 19.85 0.66
N GLU A 180 -8.84 20.99 1.29
CA GLU A 180 -9.20 21.06 2.72
C GLU A 180 -10.36 20.13 3.10
N GLN A 181 -11.29 19.90 2.17
CA GLN A 181 -12.44 19.01 2.40
C GLN A 181 -12.04 17.56 2.67
N LEU A 182 -10.88 17.11 2.15
CA LEU A 182 -10.37 15.76 2.35
C LEU A 182 -9.94 15.50 3.81
N PHE A 183 -9.61 16.56 4.55
CA PHE A 183 -9.13 16.50 5.94
C PHE A 183 -10.24 16.71 6.97
N ARG A 184 -11.51 16.86 6.54
CA ARG A 184 -12.63 17.00 7.48
C ARG A 184 -12.95 15.66 8.16
N PRO A 185 -13.22 15.64 9.48
CA PRO A 185 -13.66 14.43 10.16
C PRO A 185 -14.94 13.88 9.52
N LYS A 186 -14.95 12.58 9.22
CA LYS A 186 -16.13 11.92 8.66
C LYS A 186 -17.08 11.51 9.80
N PRO A 187 -18.40 11.72 9.65
CA PRO A 187 -19.36 11.37 10.69
C PRO A 187 -19.32 9.86 10.96
N ARG A 188 -19.25 9.51 12.25
CA ARG A 188 -19.33 8.12 12.72
C ARG A 188 -20.74 7.58 12.48
N GLY A 189 -20.98 6.77 11.44
CA GLY A 189 -22.26 6.05 11.32
C GLY A 189 -22.79 5.59 9.96
N GLY A 190 -22.07 5.70 8.84
CA GLY A 190 -22.53 5.13 7.57
C GLY A 190 -22.34 3.61 7.52
N SER A 191 -23.42 2.83 7.50
CA SER A 191 -23.37 1.38 7.32
C SER A 191 -22.81 1.03 5.95
N TYR A 192 -21.73 0.24 5.93
CA TYR A 192 -20.97 -0.25 4.77
C TYR A 192 -21.74 -1.28 3.90
N ARG A 193 -23.03 -1.04 3.64
CA ARG A 193 -23.92 -2.04 3.01
C ARG A 193 -24.46 -1.66 1.64
N ASP A 194 -24.11 -0.50 1.11
CA ASP A 194 -24.65 -0.08 -0.18
C ASP A 194 -23.59 0.66 -1.00
N HIS A 195 -22.99 -0.06 -1.96
CA HIS A 195 -22.84 0.36 -3.36
C HIS A 195 -21.77 -0.48 -4.07
N GLY A 196 -22.22 -1.10 -5.16
CA GLY A 196 -21.35 -1.66 -6.19
C GLY A 196 -20.79 -0.58 -7.10
N ALA A 197 -19.73 -0.96 -7.83
CA ALA A 197 -19.26 -0.37 -9.08
C ALA A 197 -19.22 1.17 -9.13
N GLY A 198 -18.13 1.76 -8.65
CA GLY A 198 -17.83 3.19 -8.82
C GLY A 198 -16.36 3.47 -8.56
N GLY A 199 -15.75 4.30 -9.40
CA GLY A 199 -14.32 4.59 -9.43
C GLY A 199 -13.76 5.24 -8.16
N TRP A 200 -12.46 5.53 -8.22
CA TRP A 200 -11.60 6.09 -7.18
C TRP A 200 -12.07 7.46 -6.61
N ASP A 201 -13.18 8.00 -7.10
CA ASP A 201 -13.67 9.36 -6.82
C ASP A 201 -14.62 9.48 -5.61
N GLU A 202 -14.94 8.39 -4.90
CA GLU A 202 -15.99 8.38 -3.86
C GLU A 202 -15.58 7.77 -2.50
N TRP A 203 -14.29 7.81 -2.12
CA TRP A 203 -13.85 7.30 -0.81
C TRP A 203 -14.00 8.33 0.31
N GLY A 204 -15.26 8.65 0.57
CA GLY A 204 -15.80 9.14 1.84
C GLY A 204 -15.62 8.11 2.99
N GLY A 205 -14.39 7.66 3.25
CA GLY A 205 -13.86 7.11 4.51
C GLY A 205 -14.87 6.52 5.50
N ALA A 206 -14.93 5.20 5.48
CA ALA A 206 -15.54 4.41 6.54
C ALA A 206 -14.72 4.51 7.84
N ALA A 207 -15.44 4.40 8.95
CA ALA A 207 -14.98 4.60 10.32
C ALA A 207 -13.91 3.58 10.75
N TRP A 208 -12.72 4.09 11.07
CA TRP A 208 -11.61 3.31 11.64
C TRP A 208 -11.70 3.27 13.16
N GLY A 209 -12.45 2.34 13.75
CA GLY A 209 -12.37 2.02 15.18
C GLY A 209 -12.70 3.16 16.19
N PRO A 210 -12.78 2.84 17.49
CA PRO A 210 -13.28 3.77 18.51
C PRO A 210 -12.42 5.04 18.73
N ASP A 211 -11.17 5.05 18.23
CA ASP A 211 -10.20 6.13 18.47
C ASP A 211 -9.91 7.02 17.24
N ALA A 212 -10.64 6.89 16.11
CA ALA A 212 -10.46 7.78 14.96
C ALA A 212 -11.20 9.13 15.12
N ALA A 213 -10.97 9.81 16.24
CA ALA A 213 -11.01 11.26 16.28
C ALA A 213 -9.57 11.72 16.04
N TRP A 214 -9.36 12.62 15.08
CA TRP A 214 -8.06 13.27 14.89
C TRP A 214 -7.87 14.30 16.01
N ASP A 215 -7.62 13.83 17.23
CA ASP A 215 -7.20 14.64 18.38
C ASP A 215 -5.69 14.46 18.63
#